data_AF-A0A2K2D6J2-F1
#
_entry.id   AF-A0A2K2D6J2-F1
#
_cell.length_a   1.000
_cell.length_b   1.000
_cell.length_c   1.000
_cell.angle_alpha   90.00
_cell.angle_beta   90.00
_cell.angle_gamma   90.00
#
_symmetry.space_group_name_H-M   'P 1'
#
loop_
_entity.id
_entity.type
_entity.pdbx_description
1 polymer ?
#
loop_
_entity_poly.entity_id
_entity_poly.type
_entity_poly.pdbx_seq_one_letter_code
_entity_poly.pdbx_strand_id
1 'polypeptide(L)'
;MPPSSWFLLVFVWWLLLALAAAAEQQEQGGEGCSAPKRCGKLNISRPFWLTDWETRRSCGRPDFEVTCEFNTTTPVLRSYGPGPGFAIIDISYEERSLRVVDVLGKLEAFSPQKKEASGRCHVPSRNTAVRLAPPFSIDPVANMELIFYSCTKTAAAAAAHRDDGSSTPVEMPWCGNAFVRAGGRYGATGDGNYAIQGCATTVMPVQSSGEVDASHYKELIRHGFVLTWQLPAGKLLPPR
;
A
#
# COMPACT_ATOMS: atom_id res chain seq x y z
N MET A 1 39.42 31.44 -36.98
CA MET A 1 38.02 31.88 -37.07
C MET A 1 37.23 31.11 -36.04
N PRO A 2 36.66 31.74 -35.00
CA PRO A 2 35.85 31.00 -34.03
C PRO A 2 34.60 30.45 -34.73
N PRO A 3 34.19 29.20 -34.45
CA PRO A 3 32.96 28.66 -35.01
C PRO A 3 31.81 29.57 -34.58
N SER A 4 31.00 29.98 -35.56
CA SER A 4 29.97 30.99 -35.34
C SER A 4 28.97 30.51 -34.28
N SER A 5 28.61 31.42 -33.36
CA SER A 5 27.74 31.18 -32.20
C SER A 5 26.40 30.50 -32.56
N TRP A 6 25.95 30.68 -33.81
CA TRP A 6 24.74 30.05 -34.34
C TRP A 6 24.84 28.52 -34.43
N PHE A 7 25.96 27.97 -34.89
CA PHE A 7 26.13 26.51 -34.99
C PHE A 7 26.08 25.84 -33.61
N LEU A 8 26.55 26.52 -32.57
CA LEU A 8 26.47 26.03 -31.19
C LEU A 8 25.04 25.99 -30.67
N LEU A 9 24.22 27.01 -30.96
CA LEU A 9 22.81 27.05 -30.54
C LEU A 9 21.97 25.95 -31.21
N VAL A 10 22.21 25.71 -32.51
CA VAL A 10 21.54 24.62 -33.23
C VAL A 10 21.97 23.28 -32.63
N PHE A 11 23.26 23.07 -32.41
CA PHE A 11 23.74 21.81 -31.83
C PHE A 11 23.18 21.55 -30.43
N VAL A 12 23.11 22.57 -29.57
CA VAL A 12 22.51 22.47 -28.22
C VAL A 12 21.03 22.15 -28.31
N TRP A 13 20.29 22.77 -29.24
CA TRP A 13 18.87 22.47 -29.45
C TRP A 13 18.66 21.02 -29.91
N TRP A 14 19.45 20.55 -30.88
CA TRP A 14 19.40 19.17 -31.33
C TRP A 14 19.75 18.17 -30.21
N LEU A 15 20.72 18.52 -29.35
CA LEU A 15 21.06 17.71 -28.19
C LEU A 15 19.91 17.66 -27.17
N LEU A 16 19.23 18.78 -26.92
CA LEU A 16 18.05 18.84 -26.03
C LEU A 16 16.86 18.05 -26.60
N LEU A 17 16.63 18.10 -27.91
CA LEU A 17 15.62 17.28 -28.61
C LEU A 17 15.95 15.79 -28.51
N ALA A 18 17.22 15.41 -28.71
CA ALA A 18 17.67 14.03 -28.57
C ALA A 18 17.54 13.51 -27.12
N LEU A 19 17.85 14.36 -26.13
CA LEU A 19 17.67 14.05 -24.71
C LEU A 19 16.19 13.92 -24.33
N ALA A 20 15.31 14.75 -24.89
CA ALA A 20 13.86 14.65 -24.68
C ALA A 20 13.29 13.37 -25.32
N ALA A 21 13.69 13.04 -26.54
CA ALA A 21 13.28 11.81 -27.21
C ALA A 21 13.82 10.55 -26.51
N ALA A 22 15.04 10.59 -25.96
CA ALA A 22 15.61 9.50 -25.17
C ALA A 22 14.87 9.29 -23.84
N ALA A 23 14.37 10.37 -23.22
CA ALA A 23 13.55 10.27 -22.01
C ALA A 23 12.18 9.63 -22.28
N GLU A 24 11.57 9.87 -23.46
CA GLU A 24 10.34 9.20 -23.89
C GLU A 24 10.59 7.73 -24.30
N GLN A 25 11.73 7.43 -24.93
CA GLN A 25 12.12 6.06 -25.29
C GLN A 25 12.30 5.14 -24.08
N GLN A 26 12.55 5.70 -22.89
CA GLN A 26 12.63 4.92 -21.65
C GLN A 26 11.26 4.39 -21.18
N GLU A 27 10.14 4.91 -21.72
CA GLU A 27 8.79 4.35 -21.51
C GLU A 27 8.39 3.31 -22.57
N GLN A 28 9.02 3.28 -23.74
CA GLN A 28 8.81 2.22 -24.73
C GLN A 28 9.77 1.05 -24.48
N GLY A 29 9.45 0.31 -23.42
CA GLY A 29 9.99 -1.03 -23.22
C GLY A 29 9.85 -1.84 -24.50
N GLY A 30 10.97 -2.41 -24.95
CA GLY A 30 11.10 -3.14 -26.21
C GLY A 30 10.01 -4.20 -26.42
N GLU A 31 9.90 -4.64 -27.67
CA GLU A 31 8.87 -5.49 -28.32
C GLU A 31 8.34 -6.75 -27.58
N GLY A 32 8.71 -7.01 -26.32
CA GLY A 32 8.22 -8.12 -25.49
C GLY A 32 7.42 -7.75 -24.23
N CYS A 33 7.20 -6.46 -23.91
CA CYS A 33 6.55 -6.04 -22.66
C CYS A 33 5.08 -5.56 -22.80
N SER A 34 4.40 -5.84 -23.91
CA SER A 34 3.05 -5.28 -24.18
C SER A 34 1.89 -6.11 -23.65
N ALA A 35 2.05 -7.42 -23.40
CA ALA A 35 0.97 -8.28 -22.93
C ALA A 35 0.91 -8.33 -21.39
N PRO A 36 -0.29 -8.27 -20.76
CA PRO A 36 -0.46 -8.57 -19.35
C PRO A 36 0.09 -9.96 -19.00
N LYS A 37 0.66 -10.09 -17.82
CA LYS A 37 1.25 -11.32 -17.30
C LYS A 37 0.42 -11.87 -16.17
N ARG A 38 0.18 -13.17 -16.17
CA ARG A 38 -0.63 -13.81 -15.15
C ARG A 38 0.19 -14.08 -13.90
N CYS A 39 -0.30 -13.62 -12.75
CA CYS A 39 0.19 -13.98 -11.43
C CYS A 39 -0.98 -14.42 -10.55
N GLY A 40 -1.06 -15.73 -10.28
CA GLY A 40 -2.19 -16.35 -9.63
C GLY A 40 -3.48 -16.13 -10.41
N LYS A 41 -4.40 -15.38 -9.82
CA LYS A 41 -5.70 -15.04 -10.40
C LYS A 41 -5.71 -13.69 -11.12
N LEU A 42 -4.64 -12.91 -11.04
CA LEU A 42 -4.58 -11.53 -11.54
C LEU A 42 -3.76 -11.44 -12.81
N ASN A 43 -4.16 -10.51 -13.67
CA ASN A 43 -3.39 -10.07 -14.83
C ASN A 43 -2.65 -8.78 -14.46
N ILE A 44 -1.32 -8.87 -14.41
CA ILE A 44 -0.40 -7.79 -14.08
C ILE A 44 0.05 -7.16 -15.39
N SER A 45 -0.28 -5.88 -15.59
CA SER A 45 0.15 -5.07 -16.73
C SER A 45 0.87 -3.83 -16.27
N ARG A 46 1.30 -2.99 -17.22
CA ARG A 46 1.85 -1.67 -16.90
C ARG A 46 0.88 -0.91 -15.97
N PRO A 47 1.39 -0.17 -14.97
CA PRO A 47 2.79 0.18 -14.74
C PRO A 47 3.62 -0.84 -13.93
N PHE A 48 3.02 -1.93 -13.44
CA PHE A 48 3.65 -2.86 -12.51
C PHE A 48 4.92 -3.51 -13.07
N TRP A 49 5.98 -3.48 -12.27
CA TRP A 49 7.23 -4.15 -12.60
C TRP A 49 7.17 -5.61 -12.18
N LEU A 50 7.25 -6.50 -13.17
CA LEU A 50 7.22 -7.94 -12.96
C LEU A 50 8.29 -8.61 -13.83
N THR A 51 9.04 -9.53 -13.22
CA THR A 51 9.99 -10.37 -13.95
C THR A 51 9.24 -11.48 -14.67
N ASP A 52 9.37 -11.50 -15.98
CA ASP A 52 8.89 -12.58 -16.83
C ASP A 52 9.77 -13.82 -16.62
N TRP A 53 9.15 -14.94 -16.27
CA TRP A 53 9.86 -16.17 -15.90
C TRP A 53 10.44 -16.92 -17.12
N GLU A 54 9.83 -16.76 -18.30
CA GLU A 54 10.24 -17.40 -19.56
C GLU A 54 11.46 -16.71 -20.16
N THR A 55 11.37 -15.38 -20.25
CA THR A 55 12.37 -14.52 -20.89
C THR A 55 13.40 -13.97 -19.93
N ARG A 56 13.16 -14.10 -18.60
CA ARG A 56 13.97 -13.51 -17.52
C ARG A 56 14.15 -11.99 -17.63
N ARG A 57 13.28 -11.32 -18.41
CA ARG A 57 13.26 -9.86 -18.53
C ARG A 57 12.19 -9.30 -17.61
N SER A 58 12.47 -8.14 -17.02
CA SER A 58 11.47 -7.45 -16.21
C SER A 58 10.81 -6.33 -17.01
N CYS A 59 9.49 -6.24 -16.92
CA CYS A 59 8.68 -5.27 -17.63
C CYS A 59 7.95 -4.39 -16.63
N GLY A 60 7.88 -3.08 -16.87
CA GLY A 60 7.19 -2.11 -16.00
C GLY A 60 8.17 -1.18 -15.28
N ARG A 61 7.68 -0.44 -14.30
CA ARG A 61 8.49 0.55 -13.60
C ARG A 61 8.97 0.04 -12.23
N PRO A 62 10.27 0.12 -11.89
CA PRO A 62 10.81 -0.45 -10.66
C PRO A 62 10.12 0.02 -9.36
N ASP A 63 9.54 1.22 -9.37
CA ASP A 63 8.76 1.78 -8.26
C ASP A 63 7.39 1.10 -8.07
N PHE A 64 6.98 0.24 -9.00
CA PHE A 64 5.78 -0.61 -8.95
C PHE A 64 6.13 -2.11 -8.89
N GLU A 65 7.23 -2.48 -8.24
CA GLU A 65 7.67 -3.87 -8.16
C GLU A 65 6.63 -4.79 -7.50
N VAL A 66 6.23 -5.81 -8.26
CA VAL A 66 5.39 -6.91 -7.82
C VAL A 66 6.20 -8.19 -7.90
N THR A 67 6.23 -8.93 -6.81
CA THR A 67 6.79 -10.27 -6.77
C THR A 67 5.68 -11.30 -7.01
N CYS A 68 6.00 -12.31 -7.81
CA CYS A 68 5.13 -13.43 -8.10
C CYS A 68 5.94 -14.71 -7.97
N GLU A 69 5.72 -15.45 -6.88
CA GLU A 69 6.44 -16.70 -6.63
C GLU A 69 5.72 -17.83 -7.37
N PHE A 70 6.11 -18.11 -8.62
CA PHE A 70 5.35 -18.99 -9.53
C PHE A 70 3.99 -18.41 -9.95
N ASN A 71 3.48 -18.84 -11.11
CA ASN A 71 2.24 -18.34 -11.70
C ASN A 71 0.96 -18.64 -10.88
N THR A 72 1.04 -19.38 -9.78
CA THR A 72 -0.09 -19.78 -8.93
C THR A 72 -0.20 -18.99 -7.62
N THR A 73 0.83 -18.21 -7.24
CA THR A 73 0.80 -17.48 -5.96
C THR A 73 0.10 -16.14 -6.06
N THR A 74 -0.24 -15.59 -4.89
CA THR A 74 -0.81 -14.25 -4.80
C THR A 74 0.29 -13.24 -5.08
N PRO A 75 0.11 -12.31 -6.04
CA PRO A 75 1.11 -11.28 -6.29
C PRO A 75 1.30 -10.40 -5.06
N VAL A 76 2.54 -10.04 -4.78
CA VAL A 76 2.88 -9.22 -3.62
C VAL A 76 3.54 -7.93 -4.08
N LEU A 77 2.91 -6.81 -3.75
CA LEU A 77 3.47 -5.48 -3.94
C LEU A 77 4.59 -5.26 -2.92
N ARG A 78 5.76 -4.86 -3.42
CA ARG A 78 6.91 -4.60 -2.56
C ARG A 78 6.65 -3.41 -1.63
N SER A 79 6.97 -3.59 -0.35
CA SER A 79 6.93 -2.53 0.65
C SER A 79 8.30 -1.90 0.89
N TYR A 80 8.32 -0.72 1.52
CA TYR A 80 9.53 -0.18 2.13
C TYR A 80 9.94 -0.98 3.37
N GLY A 81 11.21 -1.37 3.45
CA GLY A 81 11.77 -2.11 4.58
C GLY A 81 11.67 -3.64 4.48
N PRO A 82 12.08 -4.39 5.52
CA PRO A 82 12.22 -5.84 5.47
C PRO A 82 10.88 -6.59 5.47
N GLY A 83 10.84 -7.67 4.68
CA GLY A 83 9.86 -8.77 4.58
C GLY A 83 8.74 -8.61 3.51
N PRO A 84 7.72 -9.48 3.47
CA PRO A 84 6.91 -9.80 2.29
C PRO A 84 6.30 -8.65 1.49
N GLY A 85 5.75 -7.60 2.12
CA GLY A 85 5.04 -6.53 1.39
C GLY A 85 3.52 -6.57 1.58
N PHE A 86 2.77 -6.25 0.52
CA PHE A 86 1.31 -6.21 0.49
C PHE A 86 0.77 -7.20 -0.55
N ALA A 87 0.02 -8.22 -0.13
CA ALA A 87 -0.60 -9.17 -1.04
C ALA A 87 -1.73 -8.47 -1.79
N ILE A 88 -1.71 -8.53 -3.12
CA ILE A 88 -2.69 -7.90 -3.97
C ILE A 88 -3.88 -8.85 -4.16
N ILE A 89 -5.05 -8.40 -3.73
CA ILE A 89 -6.32 -9.11 -3.93
C ILE A 89 -6.89 -8.79 -5.30
N ASP A 90 -6.89 -7.51 -5.67
CA ASP A 90 -7.54 -7.00 -6.87
C ASP A 90 -6.89 -5.72 -7.40
N ILE A 91 -7.03 -5.45 -8.70
CA ILE A 91 -6.44 -4.32 -9.41
C ILE A 91 -7.49 -3.67 -10.32
N SER A 92 -7.76 -2.38 -10.12
CA SER A 92 -8.48 -1.54 -11.08
C SER A 92 -7.51 -0.62 -11.79
N TYR A 93 -7.25 -0.88 -13.07
CA TYR A 93 -6.38 -0.02 -13.89
C TYR A 93 -7.04 1.31 -14.27
N GLU A 94 -8.36 1.32 -14.42
CA GLU A 94 -9.16 2.52 -14.71
C GLU A 94 -9.09 3.50 -13.54
N GLU A 95 -9.41 3.01 -12.33
CA GLU A 95 -9.40 3.80 -11.09
C GLU A 95 -8.00 3.98 -10.50
N ARG A 96 -6.99 3.34 -11.11
CA ARG A 96 -5.60 3.29 -10.62
C ARG A 96 -5.53 2.91 -9.14
N SER A 97 -6.25 1.85 -8.78
CA SER A 97 -6.37 1.39 -7.39
C SER A 97 -6.12 -0.10 -7.21
N LEU A 98 -5.57 -0.46 -6.05
CA LEU A 98 -5.30 -1.83 -5.62
C LEU A 98 -6.06 -2.12 -4.34
N ARG A 99 -6.70 -3.29 -4.24
CA ARG A 99 -7.10 -3.82 -2.94
C ARG A 99 -6.03 -4.77 -2.45
N VAL A 100 -5.50 -4.53 -1.25
CA VAL A 100 -4.36 -5.27 -0.70
C VAL A 100 -4.55 -5.71 0.75
N VAL A 101 -3.78 -6.71 1.16
CA VAL A 101 -3.62 -7.12 2.57
C VAL A 101 -2.15 -6.98 2.98
N ASP A 102 -1.91 -6.44 4.17
CA ASP A 102 -0.58 -6.40 4.75
C ASP A 102 -0.15 -7.79 5.26
N VAL A 103 0.75 -8.45 4.51
CA VAL A 103 1.16 -9.86 4.70
C VAL A 103 2.01 -10.04 5.95
N LEU A 104 2.86 -9.06 6.25
CA LEU A 104 3.99 -9.19 7.16
C LEU A 104 3.63 -9.29 8.64
N GLY A 105 2.41 -8.87 9.01
CA GLY A 105 2.02 -8.84 10.41
C GLY A 105 0.55 -9.07 10.69
N LYS A 106 -0.29 -9.34 9.68
CA LYS A 106 -1.74 -9.16 9.86
C LYS A 106 -2.55 -10.33 9.33
N LEU A 107 -2.28 -10.84 8.12
CA LEU A 107 -2.96 -12.06 7.67
C LEU A 107 -2.47 -13.32 8.42
N GLU A 108 -1.16 -13.45 8.65
CA GLU A 108 -0.59 -14.57 9.41
C GLU A 108 -0.94 -14.52 10.90
N ALA A 109 -1.11 -13.32 11.47
CA ALA A 109 -1.54 -13.11 12.86
C ALA A 109 -2.93 -13.69 13.16
N PHE A 110 -3.78 -13.80 12.13
CA PHE A 110 -5.15 -14.31 12.23
C PHE A 110 -5.36 -15.62 11.45
N SER A 111 -4.27 -16.30 11.07
CA SER A 111 -4.35 -17.65 10.49
C SER A 111 -4.67 -18.67 11.60
N PRO A 112 -5.69 -19.52 11.42
CA PRO A 112 -6.03 -20.58 12.37
C PRO A 112 -4.88 -21.57 12.62
N GLN A 113 -3.96 -21.73 11.66
CA GLN A 113 -2.89 -22.73 11.73
C GLN A 113 -1.73 -22.33 12.64
N LYS A 114 -1.46 -21.02 12.82
CA LYS A 114 -0.45 -20.53 13.78
C LYS A 114 -1.01 -20.42 15.21
N LYS A 115 -2.32 -20.61 15.35
CA LYS A 115 -3.14 -20.45 16.56
C LYS A 115 -2.84 -21.52 17.62
N GLU A 116 -2.30 -22.67 17.23
CA GLU A 116 -1.97 -23.76 18.15
C GLU A 116 -0.47 -23.87 18.46
N ALA A 117 0.41 -23.40 17.57
CA ALA A 117 1.85 -23.63 17.70
C ALA A 117 2.61 -22.63 18.60
N SER A 118 2.06 -21.42 18.85
CA SER A 118 2.82 -20.36 19.52
C SER A 118 2.22 -19.82 20.81
N GLY A 119 0.93 -20.04 21.08
CA GLY A 119 0.23 -19.49 22.25
C GLY A 119 0.24 -17.95 22.35
N ARG A 120 0.72 -17.24 21.32
CA ARG A 120 0.91 -15.79 21.32
C ARG A 120 -0.05 -15.13 20.34
N CYS A 121 -0.88 -14.22 20.84
CA CYS A 121 -1.61 -13.31 19.97
C CYS A 121 -0.64 -12.29 19.37
N HIS A 122 -0.75 -12.05 18.06
CA HIS A 122 0.03 -11.04 17.37
C HIS A 122 -0.85 -9.81 17.10
N VAL A 123 -0.65 -8.76 17.88
CA VAL A 123 -1.29 -7.46 17.69
C VAL A 123 -0.43 -6.62 16.74
N PRO A 124 -1.01 -6.00 15.71
CA PRO A 124 -0.28 -5.06 14.86
C PRO A 124 0.43 -3.97 15.69
N SER A 125 1.75 -3.84 15.51
CA SER A 125 2.60 -2.92 16.29
C SER A 125 3.20 -1.78 15.47
N ARG A 126 2.94 -1.74 14.17
CA ARG A 126 3.39 -0.68 13.26
C ARG A 126 2.27 -0.25 12.33
N ASN A 127 2.20 1.05 12.11
CA ASN A 127 1.27 1.65 11.16
C ASN A 127 1.57 1.14 9.75
N THR A 128 0.51 0.79 9.02
CA THR A 128 0.64 0.29 7.64
C THR A 128 1.27 1.34 6.72
N ALA A 129 0.97 2.62 6.93
CA ALA A 129 1.54 3.75 6.18
C ALA A 129 3.08 3.77 6.17
N VAL A 130 3.75 3.36 7.25
CA VAL A 130 5.21 3.40 7.37
C VAL A 130 5.92 2.47 6.38
N ARG A 131 5.20 1.46 5.87
CA ARG A 131 5.73 0.48 4.91
C ARG A 131 5.33 0.78 3.46
N LEU A 132 4.50 1.78 3.24
CA LEU A 132 4.13 2.21 1.91
C LEU A 132 5.21 3.14 1.35
N ALA A 133 5.62 2.87 0.12
CA ALA A 133 6.52 3.73 -0.63
C ALA A 133 5.73 4.43 -1.75
N PRO A 134 6.13 5.65 -2.14
CA PRO A 134 5.71 6.22 -3.40
C PRO A 134 5.96 5.22 -4.54
N PRO A 135 5.04 5.13 -5.52
CA PRO A 135 3.95 6.07 -5.81
C PRO A 135 2.59 5.68 -5.22
N PHE A 136 2.56 4.74 -4.26
CA PHE A 136 1.32 4.27 -3.66
C PHE A 136 0.90 5.14 -2.48
N SER A 137 -0.40 5.34 -2.32
CA SER A 137 -1.01 6.04 -1.18
C SER A 137 -2.28 5.31 -0.74
N ILE A 138 -2.62 5.40 0.54
CA ILE A 138 -3.89 4.86 1.04
C ILE A 138 -5.01 5.78 0.57
N ASP A 139 -6.06 5.22 -0.01
CA ASP A 139 -7.22 5.98 -0.44
C ASP A 139 -8.01 6.51 0.78
N PRO A 140 -8.10 7.83 1.01
CA PRO A 140 -8.81 8.38 2.17
C PRO A 140 -10.34 8.29 2.04
N VAL A 141 -10.86 8.06 0.83
CA VAL A 141 -12.30 7.96 0.56
C VAL A 141 -12.80 6.54 0.72
N ALA A 142 -12.04 5.57 0.20
CA ALA A 142 -12.41 4.15 0.23
C ALA A 142 -12.05 3.42 1.53
N ASN A 143 -11.29 4.05 2.42
CA ASN A 143 -10.82 3.42 3.66
C ASN A 143 -11.24 4.17 4.93
N MET A 144 -11.45 3.37 5.97
CA MET A 144 -11.66 3.79 7.35
C MET A 144 -10.48 3.35 8.22
N GLU A 145 -10.41 3.89 9.43
CA GLU A 145 -9.37 3.59 10.41
C GLU A 145 -9.82 2.48 11.36
N LEU A 146 -8.97 1.47 11.53
CA LEU A 146 -9.07 0.45 12.57
C LEU A 146 -7.86 0.60 13.49
N ILE A 147 -8.11 0.96 14.75
CA ILE A 147 -7.08 1.31 15.72
C ILE A 147 -6.88 0.16 16.69
N PHE A 148 -5.62 -0.27 16.86
CA PHE A 148 -5.23 -1.29 17.83
C PHE A 148 -4.53 -0.63 19.01
N TYR A 149 -4.89 -1.07 20.20
CA TYR A 149 -4.27 -0.68 21.46
C TYR A 149 -3.66 -1.88 22.15
N SER A 150 -2.47 -1.69 22.72
CA SER A 150 -1.84 -2.62 23.66
C SER A 150 -1.59 -1.92 24.99
N CYS A 151 -2.43 -2.23 25.99
CA CYS A 151 -2.39 -1.66 27.34
C CYS A 151 -3.30 -2.39 28.34
N THR A 152 -3.23 -2.03 29.62
CA THR A 152 -4.08 -2.61 30.67
C THR A 152 -5.57 -2.30 30.43
N LYS A 153 -6.45 -3.19 30.91
CA LYS A 153 -7.92 -2.99 30.89
C LYS A 153 -8.33 -1.66 31.51
N THR A 154 -7.66 -1.23 32.57
CA THR A 154 -7.93 0.05 33.24
C THR A 154 -7.61 1.26 32.36
N ALA A 155 -6.50 1.23 31.62
CA ALA A 155 -6.13 2.30 30.69
C ALA A 155 -7.08 2.37 29.48
N ALA A 156 -7.46 1.20 28.95
CA ALA A 156 -8.43 1.12 27.85
C ALA A 156 -9.83 1.61 28.26
N ALA A 157 -10.30 1.25 29.47
CA ALA A 157 -11.59 1.70 29.99
C ALA A 157 -11.61 3.23 30.23
N ALA A 158 -10.53 3.80 30.79
CA ALA A 158 -10.43 5.24 31.01
C ALA A 158 -10.52 6.05 29.70
N ALA A 159 -10.11 5.48 28.57
CA ALA A 159 -10.23 6.11 27.26
C ALA A 159 -11.63 6.02 26.64
N ALA A 160 -12.38 4.96 26.94
CA ALA A 160 -13.76 4.78 26.47
C ALA A 160 -14.73 5.82 27.07
N HIS A 161 -14.35 6.46 28.18
CA HIS A 161 -15.13 7.52 28.84
C HIS A 161 -14.92 8.92 28.22
N ARG A 162 -14.06 9.06 27.21
CA ARG A 162 -13.95 10.32 26.47
C ARG A 162 -15.09 10.35 25.46
N ASP A 163 -16.13 11.10 25.79
CA ASP A 163 -17.37 11.25 25.02
C ASP A 163 -17.11 12.07 23.74
N ASP A 164 -16.37 11.47 22.79
CA ASP A 164 -15.99 12.05 21.51
C ASP A 164 -16.86 11.54 20.33
N GLY A 165 -17.90 10.76 20.64
CA GLY A 165 -18.78 10.14 19.64
C GLY A 165 -18.15 8.98 18.87
N SER A 166 -16.99 8.46 19.29
CA SER A 166 -16.34 7.32 18.63
C SER A 166 -16.48 6.02 19.41
N SER A 167 -16.41 4.91 18.66
CA SER A 167 -16.70 3.57 19.17
C SER A 167 -15.84 3.18 20.36
N THR A 168 -16.45 2.49 21.34
CA THR A 168 -15.73 1.95 22.49
C THR A 168 -14.74 0.87 22.04
N PRO A 169 -13.48 0.86 22.53
CA PRO A 169 -12.55 -0.21 22.23
C PRO A 169 -13.09 -1.58 22.63
N VAL A 170 -13.08 -2.52 21.69
CA VAL A 170 -13.48 -3.92 21.87
C VAL A 170 -12.26 -4.74 22.29
N GLU A 171 -12.36 -5.51 23.37
CA GLU A 171 -11.29 -6.42 23.80
C GLU A 171 -11.10 -7.52 22.74
N MET A 172 -9.86 -7.71 22.29
CA MET A 172 -9.54 -8.78 21.35
C MET A 172 -9.48 -10.11 22.12
N PRO A 173 -10.35 -11.08 21.80
CA PRO A 173 -10.34 -12.35 22.50
C PRO A 173 -8.96 -13.00 22.39
N TRP A 174 -8.41 -13.43 23.53
CA TRP A 174 -7.19 -14.25 23.66
C TRP A 174 -5.89 -13.46 23.48
N CYS A 175 -5.98 -12.15 23.27
CA CYS A 175 -4.85 -11.24 23.09
C CYS A 175 -4.54 -10.40 24.33
N GLY A 176 -5.08 -10.81 25.50
CA GLY A 176 -5.11 -10.10 26.79
C GLY A 176 -4.30 -8.81 26.87
N ASN A 177 -4.94 -7.71 27.26
CA ASN A 177 -4.41 -6.34 27.17
C ASN A 177 -4.29 -5.79 25.73
N ALA A 178 -5.10 -6.32 24.82
CA ALA A 178 -5.22 -5.82 23.45
C ALA A 178 -6.66 -5.46 23.12
N PHE A 179 -6.84 -4.31 22.47
CA PHE A 179 -8.15 -3.77 22.13
C PHE A 179 -8.15 -3.25 20.70
N VAL A 180 -9.32 -3.23 20.09
CA VAL A 180 -9.53 -2.69 18.75
C VAL A 180 -10.69 -1.71 18.75
N ARG A 181 -10.54 -0.58 18.07
CA ARG A 181 -11.54 0.50 17.98
C ARG A 181 -11.72 0.88 16.52
N ALA A 182 -12.96 1.21 16.16
CA ALA A 182 -13.24 1.81 14.86
C ALA A 182 -13.02 3.33 14.97
N GLY A 183 -12.26 3.85 14.03
CA GLY A 183 -12.05 5.27 13.82
C GLY A 183 -12.90 5.81 12.67
N GLY A 184 -12.59 7.04 12.28
CA GLY A 184 -13.23 7.71 11.15
C GLY A 184 -12.60 7.34 9.80
N ARG A 185 -12.82 8.22 8.82
CA ARG A 185 -12.18 8.13 7.51
C ARG A 185 -10.66 8.19 7.65
N TYR A 186 -9.97 7.42 6.82
CA TYR A 186 -8.52 7.35 6.87
C TYR A 186 -7.87 8.73 6.67
N GLY A 187 -7.10 9.18 7.66
CA GLY A 187 -6.39 10.47 7.63
C GLY A 187 -7.24 11.69 7.99
N ALA A 188 -8.54 11.54 8.28
CA ALA A 188 -9.40 12.68 8.64
C ALA A 188 -9.10 13.24 10.04
N THR A 189 -8.65 12.38 10.96
CA THR A 189 -8.50 12.72 12.38
C THR A 189 -7.10 13.22 12.73
N GLY A 190 -6.16 13.20 11.78
CA GLY A 190 -4.75 13.52 11.98
C GLY A 190 -4.00 12.50 12.86
N ASP A 191 -2.68 12.44 12.72
CA ASP A 191 -1.79 11.57 13.51
C ASP A 191 -1.73 12.04 14.98
N GLY A 192 -2.78 11.83 15.76
CA GLY A 192 -2.75 12.25 17.17
C GLY A 192 -4.02 12.02 18.00
N ASN A 193 -5.20 11.87 17.39
CA ASN A 193 -6.44 11.89 18.17
C ASN A 193 -6.83 10.54 18.81
N TYR A 194 -6.12 9.46 18.49
CA TYR A 194 -6.39 8.13 19.06
C TYR A 194 -5.44 7.74 20.19
N ALA A 195 -4.48 8.60 20.56
CA ALA A 195 -3.50 8.24 21.57
C ALA A 195 -4.16 8.08 22.96
N ILE A 196 -4.07 6.88 23.52
CA ILE A 196 -4.44 6.60 24.90
C ILE A 196 -3.19 6.59 25.76
N GLN A 197 -3.20 7.35 26.85
CA GLN A 197 -2.06 7.38 27.77
C GLN A 197 -1.77 5.98 28.31
N GLY A 198 -0.52 5.54 28.15
CA GLY A 198 -0.09 4.21 28.55
C GLY A 198 -0.43 3.09 27.57
N CYS A 199 -0.95 3.41 26.38
CA CYS A 199 -1.21 2.44 25.32
C CYS A 199 -0.29 2.63 24.11
N ALA A 200 0.31 1.54 23.64
CA ALA A 200 0.86 1.51 22.30
C ALA A 200 -0.31 1.49 21.30
N THR A 201 -0.27 2.38 20.31
CA THR A 201 -1.36 2.60 19.36
C THR A 201 -0.88 2.32 17.94
N THR A 202 -1.65 1.53 17.19
CA THR A 202 -1.38 1.24 15.77
C THR A 202 -2.62 1.52 14.95
N VAL A 203 -2.49 2.32 13.89
CA VAL A 203 -3.59 2.63 12.97
C VAL A 203 -3.48 1.78 11.71
N MET A 204 -4.61 1.22 11.29
CA MET A 204 -4.72 0.43 10.07
C MET A 204 -5.80 0.96 9.15
N PRO A 205 -5.54 1.03 7.84
CA PRO A 205 -6.61 1.19 6.87
C PRO A 205 -7.40 -0.11 6.73
N VAL A 206 -8.72 0.01 6.58
CA VAL A 206 -9.61 -1.07 6.16
C VAL A 206 -10.60 -0.52 5.14
N GLN A 207 -10.88 -1.28 4.09
CA GLN A 207 -11.86 -0.87 3.09
C GLN A 207 -13.26 -0.93 3.70
N SER A 208 -13.97 0.20 3.70
CA SER A 208 -15.38 0.30 4.08
C SER A 208 -16.01 1.53 3.44
N SER A 209 -17.25 1.43 2.99
CA SER A 209 -18.04 2.55 2.47
C SER A 209 -18.81 3.29 3.56
N GLY A 210 -18.81 2.77 4.79
CA GLY A 210 -19.58 3.30 5.92
C GLY A 210 -18.90 3.03 7.26
N GLU A 211 -19.67 3.21 8.33
CA GLU A 211 -19.22 2.96 9.70
C GLU A 211 -18.67 1.54 9.85
N VAL A 212 -17.57 1.42 10.60
CA VAL A 212 -16.87 0.16 10.80
C VAL A 212 -17.23 -0.38 12.17
N ASP A 213 -17.62 -1.66 12.22
CA ASP A 213 -17.75 -2.39 13.48
C ASP A 213 -16.43 -3.09 13.80
N ALA A 214 -15.74 -2.59 14.83
CA ALA A 214 -14.45 -3.11 15.27
C ALA A 214 -14.51 -4.57 15.79
N SER A 215 -15.69 -5.07 16.17
CA SER A 215 -15.85 -6.47 16.59
C SER A 215 -15.54 -7.46 15.45
N HIS A 216 -15.73 -7.03 14.19
CA HIS A 216 -15.42 -7.78 12.97
C HIS A 216 -13.99 -7.54 12.44
N TYR A 217 -13.06 -7.08 13.28
CA TYR A 217 -11.68 -6.73 12.89
C TYR A 217 -10.96 -7.80 12.04
N LYS A 218 -11.20 -9.09 12.29
CA LYS A 218 -10.56 -10.18 11.52
C LYS A 218 -11.01 -10.18 10.07
N GLU A 219 -12.29 -9.97 9.83
CA GLU A 219 -12.88 -9.95 8.49
C GLU A 219 -12.47 -8.68 7.76
N LEU A 220 -12.47 -7.53 8.46
CA LEU A 220 -12.00 -6.26 7.92
C LEU A 220 -10.54 -6.35 7.46
N ILE A 221 -9.66 -6.95 8.25
CA ILE A 221 -8.24 -7.14 7.90
C ILE A 221 -8.08 -8.10 6.71
N ARG A 222 -8.89 -9.18 6.66
CA ARG A 222 -8.87 -10.15 5.55
C ARG A 222 -9.42 -9.56 4.26
N HIS A 223 -10.42 -8.70 4.35
CA HIS A 223 -10.98 -7.97 3.22
C HIS A 223 -9.99 -6.95 2.65
N GLY A 224 -9.10 -6.44 3.50
CA GLY A 224 -7.99 -5.59 3.10
C GLY A 224 -8.37 -4.11 3.03
N PHE A 225 -7.56 -3.36 2.31
CA PHE A 225 -7.71 -1.92 2.15
C PHE A 225 -7.29 -1.47 0.74
N VAL A 226 -7.72 -0.28 0.37
CA VAL A 226 -7.50 0.28 -0.98
C VAL A 226 -6.28 1.20 -1.00
N LEU A 227 -5.35 0.90 -1.89
CA LEU A 227 -4.29 1.81 -2.29
C LEU A 227 -4.68 2.46 -3.62
N THR A 228 -4.22 3.67 -3.84
CA THR A 228 -4.20 4.33 -5.15
C THR A 228 -2.76 4.54 -5.57
N TRP A 229 -2.54 4.64 -6.88
CA TRP A 229 -1.24 5.03 -7.42
C TRP A 229 -1.39 6.17 -8.42
N GLN A 230 -0.37 7.02 -8.46
CA GLN A 230 -0.23 8.03 -9.50
C GLN A 230 0.95 7.66 -10.38
N LEU A 231 0.77 7.79 -11.70
CA LEU A 231 1.93 7.86 -12.59
C LEU A 231 2.54 9.25 -12.35
N PRO A 232 3.83 9.37 -12.03
CA PRO A 232 4.45 10.69 -11.96
C PRO A 232 4.19 11.40 -13.28
N ALA A 233 3.76 12.65 -13.20
CA ALA A 233 3.49 13.45 -14.37
C ALA A 233 4.73 13.41 -15.26
N GLY A 234 4.62 12.77 -16.44
CA GLY A 234 5.48 13.13 -17.54
C GLY A 234 5.36 14.64 -17.66
N LYS A 235 6.49 15.35 -17.67
CA LYS A 235 6.53 16.83 -17.69
C LYS A 235 5.54 17.32 -18.76
N LEU A 236 4.34 17.73 -18.34
CA LEU A 236 3.35 18.33 -19.21
C LEU A 236 3.96 19.67 -19.62
N LEU A 237 4.58 19.70 -20.81
CA LEU A 237 4.89 20.96 -21.45
C LEU A 237 3.55 21.67 -21.70
N PRO A 238 3.46 22.98 -21.37
CA PRO A 238 2.22 23.72 -21.57
C PRO A 238 1.82 23.70 -23.06
N PRO A 239 0.51 23.70 -23.36
CA PRO A 239 0.04 23.80 -24.73
C PRO A 239 0.58 25.10 -25.35
N ARG A 240 1.14 24.97 -26.56
CA ARG A 240 1.57 26.11 -27.39
C ARG A 240 0.37 26.95 -27.82
#